data_AF-A0AAI8YLV3-F1
#
_entry.id   AF-A0AAI8YLV3-F1
#
_cell.length_a   1.000
_cell.length_b   1.000
_cell.length_c   1.000
_cell.angle_alpha   90.00
_cell.angle_beta   90.00
_cell.angle_gamma   90.00
#
_symmetry.space_group_name_H-M   'P 1'
#
loop_
_entity.id
_entity.type
_entity.pdbx_description
1 polymer ?
#
loop_
_entity_poly.entity_id
_entity_poly.type
_entity_poly.pdbx_seq_one_letter_code
_entity_poly.pdbx_strand_id
1 'polypeptide(L)'
;MKFTTLSFTSVLAISVAAKHDGSFAVLRFNNEGGKFSTEGRMDPVVSPGTASGHSHGIMGGSNFGLTVNGPDLLDSKCTNALIVNDKSNYWVPNLWFQSPKNSTFKKVPLDYMSVYYKFDTTNDDIKAFPSGLKIVSGDAMKRTPPATGGLQLDPSQGEIQAVQWTCPTANTNEDRYPPGSDGTKAGMVDPNNKGSGAGFPVVNCDGVYSPLRQDIHLPSCYNPAAGLDDYANNMAFPTANGNALDCPEGWTHVPHLFYEIYYSTTDFENEWDEDGAHQPFVLSNGDRTGFSSHADFISGWDVDTLQTMIDGCNAGDAGMDKCPKIIGGINTSDKCQIESAVPDPSEDWITALPGNNPLAGWGV
;
A
#
# COMPACT_ATOMS: atom_id res chain seq x y z
N MET A 1 2.34 70.53 3.68
CA MET A 1 2.39 69.33 4.55
C MET A 1 0.96 68.87 4.78
N LYS A 2 0.54 67.79 4.11
CA LYS A 2 -0.72 67.08 4.40
C LYS A 2 -0.29 65.72 4.96
N PHE A 3 -0.58 65.47 6.24
CA PHE A 3 -0.28 64.19 6.86
C PHE A 3 -1.37 63.19 6.48
N THR A 4 -0.89 62.07 5.95
CA THR A 4 -1.58 60.85 5.57
C THR A 4 -2.06 60.10 6.81
N THR A 5 -3.30 59.64 6.81
CA THR A 5 -3.76 58.58 7.73
C THR A 5 -4.09 57.36 6.87
N LEU A 6 -3.14 56.44 6.74
CA LEU A 6 -3.42 55.08 6.25
C LEU A 6 -4.01 54.29 7.42
N SER A 7 -5.29 53.93 7.33
CA SER A 7 -5.86 52.90 8.17
C SER A 7 -5.43 51.53 7.65
N PHE A 8 -4.56 50.85 8.38
CA PHE A 8 -4.29 49.44 8.21
C PHE A 8 -5.46 48.66 8.84
N THR A 9 -6.33 48.10 8.02
CA THR A 9 -7.25 47.04 8.43
C THR A 9 -6.43 45.75 8.54
N SER A 10 -6.12 45.32 9.76
CA SER A 10 -5.55 43.99 9.98
C SER A 10 -6.62 42.96 9.68
N VAL A 11 -6.50 42.25 8.56
CA VAL A 11 -7.22 41.00 8.35
C VAL A 11 -6.60 39.99 9.31
N LEU A 12 -7.26 39.74 10.44
CA LEU A 12 -6.96 38.55 11.24
C LEU A 12 -7.38 37.35 10.38
N ALA A 13 -6.40 36.67 9.77
CA ALA A 13 -6.62 35.34 9.27
C ALA A 13 -6.89 34.46 10.49
N ILE A 14 -8.17 34.15 10.73
CA ILE A 14 -8.53 33.08 11.65
C ILE A 14 -8.14 31.80 10.92
N SER A 15 -6.93 31.30 11.17
CA SER A 15 -6.58 29.92 10.88
C SER A 15 -7.46 29.06 11.80
N VAL A 16 -8.64 28.69 11.31
CA VAL A 16 -9.37 27.56 11.86
C VAL A 16 -8.51 26.37 11.48
N ALA A 17 -7.68 25.87 12.41
CA ALA A 17 -7.08 24.56 12.25
C ALA A 17 -8.22 23.58 12.00
N ALA A 18 -8.28 22.98 10.81
CA ALA A 18 -9.31 22.03 10.46
C ALA A 18 -9.06 20.78 11.28
N LYS A 19 -9.77 20.66 12.41
CA LYS A 19 -9.74 19.46 13.23
C LYS A 19 -10.49 18.36 12.47
N HIS A 20 -9.76 17.45 11.84
CA HIS A 20 -10.35 16.21 11.33
C HIS A 20 -10.62 15.29 12.53
N ASP A 21 -11.87 14.81 12.69
CA ASP A 21 -12.29 13.96 13.81
C ASP A 21 -12.15 12.44 13.50
N GLY A 22 -11.27 12.08 12.56
CA GLY A 22 -11.07 10.71 12.12
C GLY A 22 -12.17 10.23 11.17
N SER A 23 -11.81 9.89 9.94
CA SER A 23 -12.72 9.25 8.98
C SER A 23 -11.93 8.50 7.93
N PHE A 24 -12.61 7.68 7.12
CA PHE A 24 -11.97 7.06 5.97
C PHE A 24 -12.98 6.79 4.86
N ALA A 25 -12.45 6.50 3.68
CA ALA A 25 -13.22 5.94 2.58
C ALA A 25 -12.35 4.97 1.78
N VAL A 26 -12.95 3.91 1.26
CA VAL A 26 -12.23 2.86 0.52
C VAL A 26 -12.28 3.14 -0.98
N LEU A 27 -11.12 3.35 -1.60
CA LEU A 27 -10.95 3.30 -3.04
C LEU A 27 -10.95 1.84 -3.51
N ARG A 28 -11.82 1.55 -4.47
CA ARG A 28 -11.91 0.25 -5.15
C ARG A 28 -11.40 0.38 -6.58
N PHE A 29 -11.11 -0.76 -7.18
CA PHE A 29 -10.67 -0.86 -8.57
C PHE A 29 -11.60 -1.80 -9.36
N ASN A 30 -11.76 -1.53 -10.65
CA ASN A 30 -12.71 -2.18 -11.55
C ASN A 30 -12.16 -3.42 -12.28
N ASN A 31 -11.13 -4.10 -11.79
CA ASN A 31 -10.46 -5.09 -12.64
C ASN A 31 -11.34 -6.27 -13.01
N GLU A 32 -11.27 -6.65 -14.30
CA GLU A 32 -11.83 -7.88 -14.83
C GLU A 32 -11.20 -9.09 -14.10
N GLY A 33 -11.96 -9.72 -13.21
CA GLY A 33 -11.58 -10.95 -12.52
C GLY A 33 -10.36 -10.82 -11.60
N GLY A 34 -10.25 -9.73 -10.83
CA GLY A 34 -9.27 -9.64 -9.73
C GLY A 34 -7.82 -9.41 -10.15
N LYS A 35 -7.54 -9.00 -11.40
CA LYS A 35 -6.16 -8.85 -11.90
C LYS A 35 -5.55 -7.48 -11.64
N PHE A 36 -4.23 -7.34 -11.66
CA PHE A 36 -3.58 -6.03 -11.77
C PHE A 36 -3.84 -5.36 -13.14
N SER A 37 -3.64 -4.05 -13.24
CA SER A 37 -3.61 -3.36 -14.54
C SER A 37 -2.39 -3.76 -15.38
N THR A 38 -1.27 -4.04 -14.70
CA THR A 38 -0.07 -4.60 -15.31
C THR A 38 0.80 -5.25 -14.25
N GLU A 39 1.72 -6.09 -14.69
CA GLU A 39 2.67 -6.78 -13.83
C GLU A 39 4.03 -6.83 -14.53
N GLY A 40 5.10 -6.82 -13.74
CA GLY A 40 6.45 -6.98 -14.26
C GLY A 40 7.48 -6.25 -13.43
N ARG A 41 8.72 -6.22 -13.92
CA ARG A 41 9.85 -5.58 -13.24
C ARG A 41 9.91 -4.08 -13.55
N MET A 42 8.86 -3.36 -13.18
CA MET A 42 8.73 -1.92 -13.41
C MET A 42 8.52 -1.20 -12.08
N ASP A 43 9.44 -0.30 -11.76
CA ASP A 43 9.38 0.54 -10.56
C ASP A 43 10.04 1.90 -10.88
N PRO A 44 9.25 2.89 -11.32
CA PRO A 44 9.76 4.22 -11.68
C PRO A 44 10.16 5.07 -10.46
N VAL A 45 9.93 4.60 -9.24
CA VAL A 45 10.32 5.31 -8.01
C VAL A 45 11.72 4.88 -7.59
N VAL A 46 11.94 3.58 -7.41
CA VAL A 46 13.21 3.03 -6.91
C VAL A 46 14.20 2.75 -8.03
N SER A 47 13.73 2.37 -9.23
CA SER A 47 14.57 1.97 -10.37
C SER A 47 14.26 2.74 -11.66
N PRO A 48 14.23 4.10 -11.65
CA PRO A 48 13.79 4.89 -12.78
C PRO A 48 14.62 4.63 -14.06
N GLY A 49 13.91 4.33 -15.14
CA GLY A 49 14.46 4.09 -16.48
C GLY A 49 15.02 2.68 -16.70
N THR A 50 14.94 1.78 -15.72
CA THR A 50 15.53 0.45 -15.79
C THR A 50 14.60 -0.62 -15.21
N ALA A 51 14.88 -1.89 -15.48
CA ALA A 51 14.13 -2.99 -14.87
C ALA A 51 14.35 -3.02 -13.35
N SER A 52 13.26 -3.04 -12.58
CA SER A 52 13.29 -3.17 -11.13
C SER A 52 13.95 -4.47 -10.68
N GLY A 53 14.49 -4.51 -9.45
CA GLY A 53 15.14 -5.70 -8.89
C GLY A 53 14.22 -6.93 -8.85
N HIS A 54 12.91 -6.73 -8.67
CA HIS A 54 11.89 -7.78 -8.63
C HIS A 54 10.60 -7.32 -9.32
N SER A 55 9.61 -8.21 -9.41
CA SER A 55 8.35 -7.94 -10.10
C SER A 55 7.28 -7.38 -9.17
N HIS A 56 6.50 -6.43 -9.67
CA HIS A 56 5.37 -5.83 -8.99
C HIS A 56 4.06 -6.08 -9.72
N GLY A 57 2.97 -5.95 -8.99
CA GLY A 57 1.61 -5.87 -9.50
C GLY A 57 1.09 -4.45 -9.34
N ILE A 58 0.65 -3.84 -10.44
CA ILE A 58 0.36 -2.40 -10.51
C ILE A 58 -1.12 -2.16 -10.77
N MET A 59 -1.72 -1.27 -10.00
CA MET A 59 -3.04 -0.69 -10.20
C MET A 59 -2.92 0.77 -10.64
N GLY A 60 -3.95 1.29 -11.31
CA GLY A 60 -4.14 2.72 -11.49
C GLY A 60 -4.20 3.20 -12.94
N GLY A 61 -3.69 4.42 -13.16
CA GLY A 61 -3.68 5.12 -14.44
C GLY A 61 -2.72 4.51 -15.46
N SER A 62 -3.08 4.60 -16.75
CA SER A 62 -2.33 3.99 -17.85
C SER A 62 -0.99 4.63 -18.18
N ASN A 63 -0.69 5.82 -17.66
CA ASN A 63 0.59 6.49 -17.94
C ASN A 63 1.70 6.04 -16.97
N PHE A 64 1.82 4.72 -16.82
CA PHE A 64 2.82 4.06 -15.99
C PHE A 64 3.85 3.35 -16.88
N GLY A 65 5.10 3.32 -16.44
CA GLY A 65 6.19 2.65 -17.14
C GLY A 65 7.50 2.73 -16.37
N LEU A 66 8.62 2.48 -17.04
CA LEU A 66 9.96 2.55 -16.42
C LEU A 66 10.32 3.96 -15.96
N THR A 67 9.72 4.98 -16.55
CA THR A 67 9.89 6.38 -16.13
C THR A 67 8.51 7.02 -16.08
N VAL A 68 8.25 7.77 -15.02
CA VAL A 68 7.01 8.50 -14.82
C VAL A 68 7.35 9.94 -14.44
N ASN A 69 6.80 10.89 -15.19
CA ASN A 69 6.71 12.27 -14.74
C ASN A 69 5.34 12.45 -14.09
N GLY A 70 5.32 12.91 -12.84
CA GLY A 70 4.10 13.04 -12.04
C GLY A 70 2.93 13.75 -12.74
N PRO A 71 3.14 14.95 -13.32
CA PRO A 71 2.07 15.67 -14.02
C PRO A 71 1.46 14.90 -15.19
N ASP A 72 2.26 14.09 -15.88
CA ASP A 72 1.80 13.34 -17.05
C ASP A 72 0.80 12.24 -16.64
N LEU A 73 0.76 11.81 -15.37
CA LEU A 73 -0.18 10.79 -14.90
C LEU A 73 -1.63 11.17 -15.14
N LEU A 74 -1.97 12.47 -15.01
CA LEU A 74 -3.32 12.98 -15.24
C LEU A 74 -3.79 12.80 -16.70
N ASP A 75 -2.86 12.69 -17.65
CA ASP A 75 -3.13 12.44 -19.06
C ASP A 75 -3.34 10.94 -19.38
N SER A 76 -3.43 10.08 -18.37
CA SER A 76 -3.73 8.66 -18.52
C SER A 76 -5.02 8.42 -19.32
N LYS A 77 -4.88 7.67 -20.43
CA LYS A 77 -5.99 7.26 -21.31
C LYS A 77 -7.05 6.43 -20.61
N CYS A 78 -6.67 5.66 -19.59
CA CYS A 78 -7.58 4.93 -18.72
C CYS A 78 -7.04 4.88 -17.29
N THR A 79 -7.89 4.47 -16.35
CA THR A 79 -7.52 4.03 -14.99
C THR A 79 -8.38 2.83 -14.65
N ASN A 80 -7.89 1.90 -13.84
CA ASN A 80 -8.76 0.88 -13.24
C ASN A 80 -9.32 1.33 -11.88
N ALA A 81 -8.94 2.50 -11.35
CA ALA A 81 -9.56 3.06 -10.15
C ALA A 81 -11.05 3.37 -10.40
N LEU A 82 -11.89 3.16 -9.39
CA LEU A 82 -13.33 3.40 -9.48
C LEU A 82 -13.69 4.90 -9.53
N ILE A 83 -12.78 5.78 -9.10
CA ILE A 83 -12.93 7.23 -9.26
C ILE A 83 -12.21 7.67 -10.53
N VAL A 84 -12.94 8.28 -11.50
CA VAL A 84 -12.38 8.60 -12.83
C VAL A 84 -11.15 9.50 -12.74
N ASN A 85 -11.18 10.43 -11.80
CA ASN A 85 -10.16 11.45 -11.58
C ASN A 85 -8.97 10.98 -10.75
N ASP A 86 -8.94 9.70 -10.35
CA ASP A 86 -7.76 9.06 -9.82
C ASP A 86 -6.97 8.38 -10.93
N LYS A 87 -5.88 9.01 -11.36
CA LYS A 87 -4.90 8.44 -12.29
C LYS A 87 -3.61 8.03 -11.59
N SER A 88 -3.61 7.93 -10.25
CA SER A 88 -2.46 7.49 -9.48
C SER A 88 -2.08 6.06 -9.82
N ASN A 89 -0.86 5.68 -9.45
CA ASN A 89 -0.42 4.29 -9.52
C ASN A 89 -0.12 3.76 -8.11
N TYR A 90 -0.53 2.52 -7.88
CA TYR A 90 -0.40 1.81 -6.60
C TYR A 90 0.19 0.45 -6.91
N TRP A 91 1.31 0.06 -6.28
CA TRP A 91 1.89 -1.25 -6.55
C TRP A 91 2.55 -1.88 -5.34
N VAL A 92 2.63 -3.21 -5.41
CA VAL A 92 3.21 -4.09 -4.39
C VAL A 92 3.96 -5.24 -5.06
N PRO A 93 4.92 -5.89 -4.38
CA PRO A 93 5.60 -7.06 -4.91
C PRO A 93 4.64 -8.21 -5.22
N ASN A 94 4.86 -8.90 -6.34
CA ASN A 94 4.08 -10.10 -6.66
C ASN A 94 4.35 -11.21 -5.65
N LEU A 95 3.30 -11.96 -5.32
CA LEU A 95 3.37 -13.16 -4.50
C LEU A 95 3.47 -14.41 -5.40
N TRP A 96 4.34 -15.35 -5.02
CA TRP A 96 4.60 -16.58 -5.74
C TRP A 96 4.45 -17.79 -4.81
N PHE A 97 3.84 -18.86 -5.28
CA PHE A 97 3.83 -20.17 -4.64
C PHE A 97 5.04 -20.97 -5.11
N GLN A 98 5.87 -21.45 -4.20
CA GLN A 98 6.97 -22.37 -4.44
C GLN A 98 6.50 -23.81 -4.19
N SER A 99 6.48 -24.64 -5.23
CA SER A 99 6.03 -26.03 -5.11
C SER A 99 6.97 -26.86 -4.22
N PRO A 100 6.47 -27.53 -3.19
CA PRO A 100 7.27 -28.46 -2.39
C PRO A 100 7.69 -29.72 -3.18
N LYS A 101 7.03 -30.02 -4.31
CA LYS A 101 7.27 -31.23 -5.11
C LYS A 101 8.53 -31.15 -5.98
N ASN A 102 8.82 -29.97 -6.52
CA ASN A 102 9.89 -29.78 -7.52
C ASN A 102 10.57 -28.39 -7.45
N SER A 103 10.22 -27.55 -6.48
CA SER A 103 10.75 -26.20 -6.29
C SER A 103 10.51 -25.21 -7.45
N THR A 104 9.57 -25.48 -8.36
CA THR A 104 9.13 -24.49 -9.35
C THR A 104 8.16 -23.49 -8.74
N PHE A 105 8.03 -22.32 -9.34
CA PHE A 105 7.18 -21.24 -8.88
C PHE A 105 5.96 -21.04 -9.77
N LYS A 106 4.82 -20.75 -9.15
CA LYS A 106 3.60 -20.31 -9.82
C LYS A 106 3.15 -18.99 -9.20
N LYS A 107 2.78 -18.03 -10.04
CA LYS A 107 2.29 -16.74 -9.55
C LYS A 107 0.99 -16.94 -8.79
N VAL A 108 0.87 -16.34 -7.61
CA VAL A 108 -0.40 -16.34 -6.86
C VAL A 108 -1.27 -15.22 -7.42
N PRO A 109 -2.47 -15.53 -7.95
CA PRO A 109 -3.36 -14.49 -8.47
C PRO A 109 -3.75 -13.49 -7.38
N LEU A 110 -3.89 -12.23 -7.77
CA LEU A 110 -4.63 -11.25 -6.98
C LEU A 110 -6.10 -11.66 -6.97
N ASP A 111 -6.73 -11.59 -5.80
CA ASP A 111 -8.19 -11.71 -5.66
C ASP A 111 -8.80 -10.30 -5.78
N TYR A 112 -8.38 -9.39 -4.91
CA TYR A 112 -8.65 -7.96 -5.06
C TYR A 112 -7.67 -7.10 -4.24
N MET A 113 -7.61 -5.83 -4.58
CA MET A 113 -6.91 -4.81 -3.81
C MET A 113 -7.87 -3.65 -3.55
N SER A 114 -7.82 -3.12 -2.34
CA SER A 114 -8.50 -1.90 -1.92
C SER A 114 -7.49 -0.94 -1.31
N VAL A 115 -7.71 0.36 -1.50
CA VAL A 115 -6.87 1.40 -0.87
C VAL A 115 -7.74 2.27 0.01
N TYR A 116 -7.49 2.23 1.30
CA TYR A 116 -8.15 3.06 2.29
C TYR A 116 -7.49 4.43 2.29
N TYR A 117 -8.29 5.47 2.04
CA TYR A 117 -7.92 6.85 2.27
C TYR A 117 -8.38 7.23 3.67
N LYS A 118 -7.45 7.25 4.63
CA LYS A 118 -7.70 7.61 6.01
C LYS A 118 -7.42 9.10 6.21
N PHE A 119 -8.39 9.78 6.82
CA PHE A 119 -8.32 11.15 7.26
C PHE A 119 -8.22 11.10 8.78
N ASP A 120 -7.04 10.77 9.28
CA ASP A 120 -6.78 10.50 10.68
C ASP A 120 -7.17 11.70 11.56
N THR A 121 -7.46 11.43 12.84
CA THR A 121 -7.65 12.51 13.80
C THR A 121 -6.34 13.29 13.90
N THR A 122 -6.36 14.58 13.58
CA THR A 122 -5.15 15.42 13.54
C THR A 122 -5.45 16.86 13.94
N ASN A 123 -4.43 17.58 14.40
CA ASN A 123 -4.48 19.04 14.57
C ASN A 123 -4.04 19.80 13.31
N ASP A 124 -3.58 19.10 12.28
CA ASP A 124 -3.21 19.66 10.98
C ASP A 124 -4.41 19.74 10.03
N ASP A 125 -4.28 20.55 8.99
CA ASP A 125 -5.18 20.44 7.83
C ASP A 125 -4.69 19.32 6.91
N ILE A 126 -5.54 18.32 6.61
CA ILE A 126 -5.22 17.31 5.60
C ILE A 126 -5.44 17.92 4.20
N LYS A 127 -4.40 17.85 3.36
CA LYS A 127 -4.40 18.38 2.00
C LYS A 127 -4.30 17.24 0.98
N ALA A 128 -4.92 17.44 -0.17
CA ALA A 128 -4.75 16.54 -1.31
C ALA A 128 -3.27 16.34 -1.66
N PHE A 129 -2.90 15.15 -2.10
CA PHE A 129 -1.55 14.89 -2.58
C PHE A 129 -1.18 15.87 -3.69
N PRO A 130 0.02 16.45 -3.66
CA PRO A 130 0.58 17.07 -4.85
C PRO A 130 0.63 16.05 -5.99
N SER A 131 0.29 16.48 -7.21
CA SER A 131 0.45 15.62 -8.40
C SER A 131 1.92 15.22 -8.54
N GLY A 132 2.18 13.93 -8.68
CA GLY A 132 3.52 13.37 -8.78
C GLY A 132 4.20 13.01 -7.47
N LEU A 133 3.58 13.23 -6.31
CA LEU A 133 4.16 12.82 -5.04
C LEU A 133 4.45 11.31 -5.06
N LYS A 134 5.72 10.94 -4.83
CA LYS A 134 6.17 9.54 -4.72
C LYS A 134 6.28 9.15 -3.26
N ILE A 135 5.72 8.00 -2.91
CA ILE A 135 5.75 7.44 -1.55
C ILE A 135 6.15 5.97 -1.65
N VAL A 136 7.06 5.54 -0.77
CA VAL A 136 7.40 4.15 -0.55
C VAL A 136 7.23 3.84 0.93
N SER A 137 6.67 2.67 1.26
CA SER A 137 6.55 2.20 2.64
C SER A 137 6.85 0.71 2.75
N GLY A 138 7.53 0.32 3.83
CA GLY A 138 8.17 -0.99 3.94
C GLY A 138 9.60 -0.96 3.38
N ASP A 139 10.25 -2.13 3.38
CA ASP A 139 11.64 -2.24 2.94
C ASP A 139 11.85 -3.57 2.20
N ALA A 140 12.09 -3.48 0.89
CA ALA A 140 12.35 -4.62 0.02
C ALA A 140 13.59 -5.46 0.44
N MET A 141 14.48 -4.90 1.25
CA MET A 141 15.68 -5.56 1.75
C MET A 141 15.53 -6.12 3.17
N LYS A 142 14.42 -5.84 3.87
CA LYS A 142 14.22 -6.32 5.24
C LYS A 142 14.15 -7.84 5.28
N ARG A 143 14.99 -8.45 6.12
CA ARG A 143 15.03 -9.91 6.35
C ARG A 143 15.04 -10.27 7.83
N THR A 144 15.01 -9.26 8.69
CA THR A 144 14.99 -9.41 10.14
C THR A 144 13.61 -9.12 10.69
N PRO A 145 13.17 -9.84 11.73
CA PRO A 145 11.88 -9.60 12.32
C PRO A 145 11.80 -8.21 12.97
N PRO A 146 10.62 -7.57 12.97
CA PRO A 146 10.38 -6.36 13.76
C PRO A 146 10.35 -6.68 15.26
N ALA A 147 10.28 -5.63 16.09
CA ALA A 147 10.21 -5.78 17.54
C ALA A 147 8.93 -6.50 18.03
N THR A 148 7.81 -6.36 17.30
CA THR A 148 6.54 -7.02 17.62
C THR A 148 5.84 -7.46 16.33
N GLY A 149 4.94 -8.45 16.41
CA GLY A 149 4.08 -8.81 15.28
C GLY A 149 3.00 -7.78 14.94
N GLY A 150 2.83 -6.76 15.78
CA GLY A 150 1.85 -5.68 15.61
C GLY A 150 2.32 -4.57 14.68
N LEU A 151 1.37 -3.81 14.12
CA LEU A 151 1.68 -2.52 13.50
C LEU A 151 2.27 -1.56 14.53
N GLN A 152 3.25 -0.78 14.08
CA GLN A 152 3.85 0.29 14.83
C GLN A 152 4.06 1.44 13.83
N LEU A 153 3.19 2.45 13.88
CA LEU A 153 3.18 3.55 12.90
C LEU A 153 3.62 4.88 13.52
N ASP A 154 3.93 4.92 14.82
CA ASP A 154 4.35 6.13 15.52
C ASP A 154 5.88 6.11 15.71
N PRO A 155 6.65 6.93 14.98
CA PRO A 155 8.11 6.92 15.07
C PRO A 155 8.64 7.27 16.47
N SER A 156 7.83 7.85 17.36
CA SER A 156 8.22 8.09 18.75
C SER A 156 8.23 6.84 19.63
N GLN A 157 7.58 5.76 19.20
CA GLN A 157 7.46 4.51 19.96
C GLN A 157 8.41 3.40 19.48
N GLY A 158 9.22 3.64 18.44
CA GLY A 158 10.23 2.70 17.98
C GLY A 158 10.40 2.68 16.47
N GLU A 159 10.98 1.58 15.98
CA GLU A 159 11.09 1.33 14.55
C GLU A 159 9.70 1.11 13.95
N ILE A 160 9.42 1.81 12.86
CA ILE A 160 8.17 1.66 12.11
C ILE A 160 8.03 0.23 11.61
N GLN A 161 6.88 -0.37 11.93
CA GLN A 161 6.38 -1.59 11.32
C GLN A 161 5.05 -1.28 10.63
N ALA A 162 5.14 -0.93 9.36
CA ALA A 162 4.01 -0.52 8.53
C ALA A 162 3.32 -1.68 7.81
N VAL A 163 3.83 -2.90 7.98
CA VAL A 163 3.41 -4.09 7.23
C VAL A 163 2.91 -5.17 8.17
N GLN A 164 1.80 -5.79 7.81
CA GLN A 164 1.31 -7.03 8.42
C GLN A 164 0.80 -8.00 7.36
N TRP A 165 0.77 -9.27 7.76
CA TRP A 165 0.05 -10.31 7.05
C TRP A 165 -1.11 -10.75 7.92
N THR A 166 -2.30 -10.76 7.35
CA THR A 166 -3.52 -11.21 7.99
C THR A 166 -3.96 -12.51 7.33
N CYS A 167 -4.26 -13.51 8.16
CA CYS A 167 -4.68 -14.84 7.77
C CYS A 167 -6.07 -15.12 8.35
N PRO A 168 -7.15 -14.63 7.71
CA PRO A 168 -8.50 -14.82 8.21
C PRO A 168 -8.93 -16.27 8.16
N THR A 169 -9.87 -16.62 9.04
CA THR A 169 -10.27 -18.01 9.23
C THR A 169 -11.72 -18.14 9.69
N ALA A 170 -12.32 -19.29 9.36
CA ALA A 170 -13.57 -19.74 9.98
C ALA A 170 -13.41 -20.13 11.47
N ASN A 171 -12.21 -20.50 11.91
CA ASN A 171 -11.91 -20.93 13.28
C ASN A 171 -11.05 -19.90 14.03
N THR A 172 -11.68 -19.03 14.81
CA THR A 172 -11.01 -17.96 15.56
C THR A 172 -10.12 -18.44 16.72
N ASN A 173 -10.13 -19.74 17.04
CA ASN A 173 -9.33 -20.30 18.14
C ASN A 173 -8.00 -20.92 17.68
N GLU A 174 -7.79 -21.05 16.37
CA GLU A 174 -6.59 -21.64 15.81
C GLU A 174 -5.48 -20.59 15.68
N ASP A 175 -4.29 -20.95 16.13
CA ASP A 175 -3.13 -20.08 16.08
C ASP A 175 -2.57 -20.06 14.65
N ARG A 176 -2.66 -18.91 13.99
CA ARG A 176 -2.13 -18.68 12.62
C ARG A 176 -0.62 -18.49 12.58
N TYR A 177 -0.08 -18.11 13.72
CA TYR A 177 1.31 -17.81 13.99
C TYR A 177 1.73 -18.60 15.22
N PRO A 178 2.94 -19.18 15.26
CA PRO A 178 3.38 -19.94 16.43
C PRO A 178 3.38 -19.07 17.69
N PRO A 179 2.71 -19.49 18.78
CA PRO A 179 2.70 -18.74 20.02
C PRO A 179 4.13 -18.51 20.54
N GLY A 180 4.44 -17.25 20.86
CA GLY A 180 5.78 -16.88 21.37
C GLY A 180 6.89 -16.90 20.32
N SER A 181 6.57 -16.95 19.03
CA SER A 181 7.55 -16.75 17.96
C SER A 181 8.24 -15.39 18.11
N ASP A 182 9.57 -15.40 18.03
CA ASP A 182 10.42 -14.20 18.01
C ASP A 182 10.73 -13.74 16.58
N GLY A 183 10.08 -14.36 15.59
CA GLY A 183 10.26 -14.02 14.19
C GLY A 183 11.49 -14.63 13.54
N THR A 184 12.31 -15.42 14.26
CA THR A 184 13.57 -16.02 13.78
C THR A 184 13.44 -17.43 13.19
N LYS A 185 12.23 -17.97 13.13
CA LYS A 185 11.94 -19.28 12.49
C LYS A 185 10.58 -19.34 11.80
N ALA A 186 9.68 -18.43 12.16
CA ALA A 186 8.32 -18.32 11.65
C ALA A 186 7.82 -16.89 11.88
N GLY A 187 6.67 -16.50 11.32
CA GLY A 187 6.06 -15.21 11.58
C GLY A 187 5.74 -14.96 13.06
N MET A 188 5.53 -13.69 13.42
CA MET A 188 5.21 -13.24 14.77
C MET A 188 3.75 -12.81 14.85
N VAL A 189 3.01 -13.33 15.83
CA VAL A 189 1.62 -12.91 16.07
C VAL A 189 1.54 -11.45 16.53
N ASP A 190 0.55 -10.71 16.05
CA ASP A 190 0.18 -9.43 16.63
C ASP A 190 -0.37 -9.65 18.06
N PRO A 191 0.18 -8.97 19.08
CA PRO A 191 -0.30 -9.10 20.47
C PRO A 191 -1.79 -8.82 20.66
N ASN A 192 -2.40 -8.02 19.77
CA ASN A 192 -3.78 -7.56 19.85
C ASN A 192 -4.71 -8.28 18.85
N ASN A 193 -4.16 -9.01 17.88
CA ASN A 193 -4.95 -9.70 16.86
C ASN A 193 -4.29 -11.02 16.41
N LYS A 194 -4.83 -12.14 16.89
CA LYS A 194 -4.30 -13.48 16.58
C LYS A 194 -4.36 -13.87 15.09
N GLY A 195 -5.19 -13.19 14.31
CA GLY A 195 -5.31 -13.42 12.88
C GLY A 195 -4.27 -12.67 12.05
N SER A 196 -3.50 -11.76 12.65
CA SER A 196 -2.50 -10.94 11.96
C SER A 196 -1.13 -11.04 12.62
N GLY A 197 -0.10 -10.68 11.87
CA GLY A 197 1.26 -10.78 12.35
C GLY A 197 2.28 -10.14 11.42
N ALA A 198 3.52 -10.10 11.91
CA ALA A 198 4.67 -9.76 11.09
C ALA A 198 5.24 -11.02 10.46
N GLY A 199 5.54 -10.94 9.16
CA GLY A 199 5.92 -12.09 8.36
C GLY A 199 4.74 -13.03 8.12
N PHE A 200 4.99 -14.08 7.37
CA PHE A 200 3.95 -14.97 6.90
C PHE A 200 3.39 -15.91 7.99
N PRO A 201 2.10 -16.27 7.92
CA PRO A 201 1.50 -17.30 8.78
C PRO A 201 2.06 -18.69 8.45
N VAL A 202 1.74 -19.68 9.29
CA VAL A 202 2.24 -21.08 9.15
C VAL A 202 1.15 -22.09 8.79
N VAL A 203 -0.05 -21.60 8.44
CA VAL A 203 -1.22 -22.41 8.12
C VAL A 203 -1.94 -21.83 6.90
N ASN A 204 -2.78 -22.63 6.25
CA ASN A 204 -3.71 -22.12 5.25
C ASN A 204 -4.70 -21.15 5.90
N CYS A 205 -5.01 -20.05 5.22
CA CYS A 205 -6.09 -19.17 5.64
C CYS A 205 -7.37 -19.57 4.91
N ASP A 206 -8.35 -20.05 5.68
CA ASP A 206 -9.58 -20.67 5.21
C ASP A 206 -10.81 -19.75 5.39
N GLY A 207 -10.57 -18.45 5.57
CA GLY A 207 -11.65 -17.47 5.67
C GLY A 207 -12.53 -17.49 4.43
N VAL A 208 -13.86 -17.60 4.63
CA VAL A 208 -14.90 -17.73 3.56
C VAL A 208 -14.79 -16.67 2.44
N TYR A 209 -14.19 -15.53 2.75
CA TYR A 209 -13.97 -14.42 1.79
C TYR A 209 -12.52 -13.89 1.82
N SER A 210 -11.56 -14.63 2.38
CA SER A 210 -10.28 -14.03 2.79
C SER A 210 -9.09 -15.00 2.85
N PRO A 211 -8.43 -15.24 1.70
CA PRO A 211 -7.40 -16.28 1.53
C PRO A 211 -5.98 -15.95 2.05
N LEU A 212 -5.40 -14.78 1.82
CA LEU A 212 -4.23 -14.28 2.56
C LEU A 212 -4.17 -12.79 2.27
N ARG A 213 -4.09 -11.98 3.32
CA ARG A 213 -4.19 -10.53 3.20
C ARG A 213 -2.87 -9.88 3.57
N GLN A 214 -2.39 -9.01 2.70
CA GLN A 214 -1.25 -8.15 2.93
C GLN A 214 -1.76 -6.76 3.30
N ASP A 215 -1.29 -6.26 4.43
CA ASP A 215 -1.70 -4.99 5.01
C ASP A 215 -0.48 -4.05 5.02
N ILE A 216 -0.55 -2.94 4.28
CA ILE A 216 0.57 -1.99 4.18
C ILE A 216 0.09 -0.57 4.38
N HIS A 217 0.63 0.10 5.38
CA HIS A 217 0.37 1.51 5.67
C HIS A 217 1.44 2.39 5.05
N LEU A 218 1.06 3.54 4.49
CA LEU A 218 1.99 4.52 3.95
C LEU A 218 2.06 5.75 4.88
N PRO A 219 3.23 6.41 4.96
CA PRO A 219 3.38 7.66 5.69
C PRO A 219 2.45 8.76 5.16
N SER A 220 2.03 9.67 6.04
CA SER A 220 1.04 10.72 5.72
C SER A 220 1.52 12.16 5.98
N CYS A 221 2.80 12.33 6.29
CA CYS A 221 3.43 13.65 6.41
C CYS A 221 4.39 13.88 5.26
N TYR A 222 4.10 14.83 4.39
CA TYR A 222 4.92 15.22 3.25
C TYR A 222 5.82 16.41 3.59
N ASN A 223 7.12 16.28 3.33
CA ASN A 223 8.13 17.33 3.44
C ASN A 223 8.28 18.09 2.10
N PRO A 224 7.69 19.29 1.96
CA PRO A 224 7.80 20.06 0.73
C PRO A 224 9.24 20.49 0.39
N ALA A 225 10.15 20.53 1.38
CA ALA A 225 11.55 20.92 1.15
C ALA A 225 12.37 19.82 0.45
N ALA A 226 12.01 18.55 0.62
CA ALA A 226 12.63 17.42 -0.10
C ALA A 226 12.12 17.30 -1.53
N GLY A 227 10.90 17.81 -1.80
CA GLY A 227 10.26 17.73 -3.10
C GLY A 227 9.60 16.37 -3.36
N LEU A 228 9.03 16.22 -4.55
CA LEU A 228 8.16 15.08 -4.89
C LEU A 228 8.92 13.79 -5.18
N ASP A 229 10.17 13.90 -5.64
CA ASP A 229 10.94 12.78 -6.17
C ASP A 229 11.84 12.10 -5.13
N ASP A 230 12.22 12.80 -4.06
CA ASP A 230 13.09 12.26 -3.00
C ASP A 230 12.29 11.39 -2.03
N TYR A 231 11.77 10.27 -2.54
CA TYR A 231 10.87 9.35 -1.82
C TYR A 231 11.45 8.85 -0.49
N ALA A 232 12.78 8.90 -0.32
CA ALA A 232 13.47 8.46 0.88
C ALA A 232 13.41 9.49 2.02
N ASN A 233 13.22 10.78 1.70
CA ASN A 233 13.27 11.87 2.69
C ASN A 233 12.02 12.78 2.64
N ASN A 234 11.13 12.57 1.67
CA ASN A 234 9.96 13.41 1.47
C ASN A 234 8.74 12.99 2.29
N MET A 235 8.73 11.79 2.89
CA MET A 235 7.59 11.28 3.64
C MET A 235 7.98 10.77 5.02
N ALA A 236 7.09 10.95 6.00
CA ALA A 236 7.21 10.40 7.34
C ALA A 236 5.84 10.00 7.89
N PHE A 237 5.81 9.02 8.79
CA PHE A 237 4.62 8.75 9.58
C PHE A 237 4.42 9.86 10.63
N PRO A 238 3.17 10.27 10.91
CA PRO A 238 2.87 11.27 11.92
C PRO A 238 3.17 10.74 13.33
N THR A 239 3.34 11.65 14.28
CA THR A 239 3.60 11.32 15.69
C THR A 239 2.36 11.57 16.54
N ALA A 240 2.14 10.76 17.56
CA ALA A 240 1.01 10.96 18.48
C ALA A 240 1.14 12.28 19.26
N ASN A 241 0.08 13.07 19.25
CA ASN A 241 -0.13 14.26 20.08
C ASN A 241 -1.48 14.15 20.78
N GLY A 242 -1.49 13.46 21.92
CA GLY A 242 -2.73 13.07 22.60
C GLY A 242 -3.50 12.04 21.79
N ASN A 243 -4.70 12.40 21.34
CA ASN A 243 -5.53 11.54 20.47
C ASN A 243 -5.36 11.86 18.97
N ALA A 244 -4.52 12.84 18.64
CA ALA A 244 -4.24 13.27 17.28
C ALA A 244 -2.92 12.65 16.78
N LEU A 245 -2.80 12.51 15.47
CA LEU A 245 -1.57 12.20 14.76
C LEU A 245 -1.13 13.45 14.00
N ASP A 246 -0.02 14.04 14.39
CA ASP A 246 0.43 15.34 13.86
C ASP A 246 1.73 15.19 13.07
N CYS A 247 1.86 15.99 12.03
CA CYS A 247 3.07 16.09 11.22
C CYS A 247 4.10 17.03 11.84
N PRO A 248 5.40 16.85 11.52
CA PRO A 248 6.42 17.82 11.93
C PRO A 248 6.11 19.23 11.42
N GLU A 249 6.54 20.26 12.15
CA GLU A 249 6.30 21.64 11.76
C GLU A 249 6.81 21.95 10.34
N GLY A 250 5.96 22.57 9.51
CA GLY A 250 6.27 22.91 8.12
C GLY A 250 6.03 21.77 7.12
N TRP A 251 5.64 20.59 7.58
CA TRP A 251 5.24 19.47 6.72
C TRP A 251 3.76 19.55 6.40
N THR A 252 3.36 18.99 5.27
CA THR A 252 1.96 18.93 4.83
C THR A 252 1.38 17.58 5.22
N HIS A 253 0.29 17.59 5.99
CA HIS A 253 -0.47 16.38 6.26
C HIS A 253 -1.26 16.01 4.98
N VAL A 254 -1.06 14.81 4.47
CA VAL A 254 -1.75 14.24 3.30
C VAL A 254 -2.53 12.99 3.71
N PRO A 255 -3.47 12.45 2.91
CA PRO A 255 -4.20 11.25 3.30
C PRO A 255 -3.26 10.09 3.66
N HIS A 256 -3.58 9.39 4.75
CA HIS A 256 -2.91 8.16 5.11
C HIS A 256 -3.47 7.01 4.26
N LEU A 257 -2.63 6.46 3.39
CA LEU A 257 -3.01 5.31 2.57
C LEU A 257 -2.79 4.02 3.33
N PHE A 258 -3.79 3.14 3.32
CA PHE A 258 -3.65 1.77 3.78
C PHE A 258 -4.07 0.83 2.65
N TYR A 259 -3.13 0.00 2.18
CA TYR A 259 -3.37 -0.98 1.14
C TYR A 259 -3.81 -2.28 1.79
N GLU A 260 -4.96 -2.77 1.34
CA GLU A 260 -5.51 -4.06 1.72
C GLU A 260 -5.52 -4.93 0.46
N ILE A 261 -4.65 -5.94 0.41
CA ILE A 261 -4.44 -6.77 -0.78
C ILE A 261 -4.72 -8.22 -0.44
N TYR A 262 -5.61 -8.87 -1.21
CA TYR A 262 -5.96 -10.27 -1.06
C TYR A 262 -5.43 -11.10 -2.22
N TYR A 263 -4.86 -12.26 -1.90
CA TYR A 263 -4.29 -13.20 -2.86
C TYR A 263 -5.05 -14.52 -2.85
N SER A 264 -5.34 -15.10 -4.01
CA SER A 264 -6.04 -16.39 -4.16
C SER A 264 -5.19 -17.60 -3.72
N THR A 265 -4.76 -17.63 -2.46
CA THR A 265 -3.93 -18.70 -1.89
C THR A 265 -4.69 -20.02 -1.73
N THR A 266 -6.01 -20.00 -1.68
CA THR A 266 -6.89 -21.19 -1.64
C THR A 266 -6.70 -22.09 -2.86
N ASP A 267 -6.26 -21.54 -4.00
CA ASP A 267 -5.94 -22.33 -5.20
C ASP A 267 -4.79 -23.33 -4.97
N PHE A 268 -4.04 -23.15 -3.87
CA PHE A 268 -2.86 -23.93 -3.52
C PHE A 268 -3.04 -24.75 -2.24
N GLU A 269 -4.21 -24.73 -1.58
CA GLU A 269 -4.42 -25.33 -0.25
C GLU A 269 -4.07 -26.83 -0.18
N ASN A 270 -4.24 -27.56 -1.29
CA ASN A 270 -3.99 -29.00 -1.40
C ASN A 270 -2.63 -29.33 -2.05
N GLU A 271 -1.78 -28.32 -2.30
CA GLU A 271 -0.48 -28.47 -2.96
C GLU A 271 0.70 -28.48 -1.98
N TRP A 272 0.45 -28.31 -0.68
CA TRP A 272 1.44 -28.34 0.39
C TRP A 272 0.83 -28.87 1.69
N ASP A 273 1.69 -29.31 2.62
CA ASP A 273 1.30 -29.77 3.96
C ASP A 273 1.82 -28.77 4.99
N GLU A 274 0.97 -28.41 5.96
CA GLU A 274 1.35 -27.54 7.08
C GLU A 274 2.38 -28.24 7.98
N ASP A 275 3.58 -27.67 8.09
CA ASP A 275 4.65 -28.17 8.96
C ASP A 275 4.75 -27.42 10.31
N GLY A 276 3.91 -26.39 10.49
CA GLY A 276 3.88 -25.52 11.67
C GLY A 276 5.06 -24.54 11.75
N ALA A 277 5.85 -24.41 10.69
CA ALA A 277 7.06 -23.56 10.65
C ALA A 277 7.14 -22.67 9.41
N HIS A 278 6.69 -23.13 8.25
CA HIS A 278 6.85 -22.47 6.95
C HIS A 278 5.57 -22.54 6.12
N GLN A 279 5.36 -21.53 5.30
CA GLN A 279 4.38 -21.57 4.21
C GLN A 279 5.08 -21.55 2.84
N PRO A 280 4.41 -21.99 1.75
CA PRO A 280 5.03 -22.13 0.43
C PRO A 280 5.06 -20.82 -0.36
N PHE A 281 4.65 -19.69 0.23
CA PHE A 281 4.59 -18.41 -0.49
C PHE A 281 5.86 -17.58 -0.31
N VAL A 282 6.23 -16.88 -1.37
CA VAL A 282 7.47 -16.12 -1.51
C VAL A 282 7.16 -14.80 -2.21
N LEU A 283 7.68 -13.69 -1.70
CA LEU A 283 7.64 -12.42 -2.43
C LEU A 283 8.60 -12.46 -3.62
N SER A 284 8.31 -11.69 -4.67
CA SER A 284 9.07 -11.70 -5.94
C SER A 284 10.56 -11.36 -5.80
N ASN A 285 10.97 -10.72 -4.71
CA ASN A 285 12.37 -10.47 -4.35
C ASN A 285 13.05 -11.66 -3.64
N GLY A 286 12.38 -12.82 -3.61
CA GLY A 286 12.87 -14.07 -3.02
C GLY A 286 12.65 -14.20 -1.51
N ASP A 287 11.94 -13.28 -0.87
CA ASP A 287 11.69 -13.33 0.56
C ASP A 287 10.59 -14.32 0.95
N ARG A 288 10.99 -15.35 1.71
CA ARG A 288 10.12 -16.38 2.27
C ARG A 288 9.60 -16.05 3.67
N THR A 289 10.05 -14.94 4.25
CA THR A 289 9.56 -14.48 5.56
C THR A 289 8.34 -13.59 5.44
N GLY A 290 8.18 -12.85 4.34
CA GLY A 290 7.17 -11.81 4.19
C GLY A 290 7.55 -10.47 4.83
N PHE A 291 8.70 -10.36 5.50
CA PHE A 291 9.16 -9.12 6.16
C PHE A 291 9.53 -8.01 5.18
N SER A 292 9.88 -8.37 3.95
CA SER A 292 10.30 -7.42 2.91
C SER A 292 9.16 -6.85 2.06
N SER A 293 7.93 -7.16 2.45
CA SER A 293 6.75 -6.56 1.84
C SER A 293 6.84 -5.03 1.94
N HIS A 294 6.40 -4.38 0.87
CA HIS A 294 6.37 -2.93 0.74
C HIS A 294 5.30 -2.53 -0.26
N ALA A 295 5.00 -1.25 -0.28
CA ALA A 295 4.09 -0.63 -1.22
C ALA A 295 4.69 0.67 -1.73
N ASP A 296 4.32 0.99 -2.95
CA ASP A 296 4.76 2.19 -3.63
C ASP A 296 3.55 2.90 -4.24
N PHE A 297 3.69 4.23 -4.34
CA PHE A 297 2.64 5.11 -4.80
C PHE A 297 3.22 6.26 -5.61
N ILE A 298 2.55 6.64 -6.70
CA ILE A 298 2.71 7.96 -7.32
C ILE A 298 1.34 8.59 -7.46
N SER A 299 1.19 9.79 -6.89
CA SER A 299 -0.05 10.57 -7.01
C SER A 299 -0.30 11.01 -8.45
N GLY A 300 -1.43 10.58 -8.99
CA GLY A 300 -2.04 11.06 -10.23
C GLY A 300 -3.46 11.53 -9.97
N TRP A 301 -3.75 12.04 -8.76
CA TRP A 301 -5.05 12.58 -8.41
C TRP A 301 -5.27 13.97 -9.01
N ASP A 302 -6.48 14.19 -9.52
CA ASP A 302 -6.99 15.55 -9.66
C ASP A 302 -7.11 16.18 -8.25
N VAL A 303 -6.35 17.25 -8.02
CA VAL A 303 -6.17 17.87 -6.70
C VAL A 303 -7.51 18.37 -6.15
N ASP A 304 -8.34 19.01 -6.98
CA ASP A 304 -9.63 19.55 -6.57
C ASP A 304 -10.62 18.45 -6.20
N THR A 305 -10.59 17.34 -6.93
CA THR A 305 -11.40 16.15 -6.63
C THR A 305 -10.99 15.53 -5.30
N LEU A 306 -9.70 15.28 -5.10
CA LEU A 306 -9.22 14.66 -3.87
C LEU A 306 -9.45 15.59 -2.66
N GLN A 307 -9.22 16.90 -2.80
CA GLN A 307 -9.50 17.84 -1.71
C GLN A 307 -11.00 17.87 -1.38
N THR A 308 -11.87 17.86 -2.39
CA THR A 308 -13.32 17.75 -2.18
C THR A 308 -13.70 16.49 -1.40
N MET A 309 -13.00 15.37 -1.63
CA MET A 309 -13.23 14.12 -0.90
C MET A 309 -12.69 14.17 0.53
N ILE A 310 -11.51 14.73 0.75
CA ILE A 310 -10.94 14.96 2.09
C ILE A 310 -11.88 15.81 2.95
N ASP A 311 -12.45 16.86 2.38
CA ASP A 311 -13.28 17.82 3.11
C ASP A 311 -14.68 17.27 3.45
N GLY A 312 -15.15 16.21 2.79
CA GLY A 312 -16.57 15.86 2.81
C GLY A 312 -16.92 14.37 2.73
N CYS A 313 -15.95 13.47 2.63
CA CYS A 313 -16.23 12.03 2.53
C CYS A 313 -15.90 11.27 3.81
N ASN A 314 -16.91 10.58 4.33
CA ASN A 314 -16.78 9.59 5.40
C ASN A 314 -17.64 8.37 5.06
N ALA A 315 -17.35 7.75 3.91
CA ALA A 315 -18.12 6.61 3.42
C ALA A 315 -17.72 5.29 4.09
N GLY A 316 -16.59 5.24 4.78
CA GLY A 316 -16.06 4.02 5.37
C GLY A 316 -15.98 2.89 4.35
N ASP A 317 -16.37 1.69 4.79
CA ASP A 317 -16.41 0.48 3.95
C ASP A 317 -17.47 0.52 2.84
N ALA A 318 -18.39 1.49 2.86
CA ALA A 318 -19.31 1.67 1.74
C ALA A 318 -18.57 2.07 0.45
N GLY A 319 -17.39 2.70 0.59
CA GLY A 319 -16.47 3.02 -0.51
C GLY A 319 -16.56 4.46 -0.99
N MET A 320 -15.46 4.95 -1.59
CA MET A 320 -15.34 6.31 -2.13
C MET A 320 -16.35 6.62 -3.24
N ASP A 321 -16.88 5.58 -3.91
CA ASP A 321 -17.96 5.71 -4.88
C ASP A 321 -19.31 6.13 -4.26
N LYS A 322 -19.40 6.14 -2.94
CA LYS A 322 -20.56 6.62 -2.17
C LYS A 322 -20.33 8.00 -1.54
N CYS A 323 -19.20 8.66 -1.79
CA CYS A 323 -18.97 10.02 -1.32
C CYS A 323 -20.04 10.98 -1.88
N PRO A 324 -20.50 12.00 -1.12
CA PRO A 324 -21.57 12.90 -1.56
C PRO A 324 -21.28 13.69 -2.84
N LYS A 325 -20.00 13.96 -3.11
CA LYS A 325 -19.53 14.72 -4.28
C LYS A 325 -18.31 14.05 -4.86
N ILE A 326 -18.45 13.56 -6.09
CA ILE A 326 -17.38 12.94 -6.88
C ILE A 326 -17.25 13.73 -8.17
N ILE A 327 -16.28 14.65 -8.22
CA ILE A 327 -15.97 15.39 -9.45
C ILE A 327 -15.49 14.38 -10.49
N GLY A 328 -15.97 14.51 -11.73
CA GLY A 328 -15.69 13.55 -12.82
C GLY A 328 -16.51 12.25 -12.77
N GLY A 329 -17.06 11.89 -11.60
CA GLY A 329 -17.91 10.71 -11.41
C GLY A 329 -17.14 9.40 -11.25
N ILE A 330 -17.88 8.29 -11.34
CA ILE A 330 -17.34 6.94 -11.18
C ILE A 330 -16.93 6.36 -12.54
N ASN A 331 -15.85 5.58 -12.52
CA ASN A 331 -15.39 4.81 -13.65
C ASN A 331 -16.27 3.57 -13.78
N THR A 332 -16.87 3.34 -14.95
CA THR A 332 -17.68 2.15 -15.22
C THR A 332 -16.98 1.17 -16.15
N SER A 333 -15.72 1.43 -16.50
CA SER A 333 -14.90 0.54 -17.33
C SER A 333 -14.05 -0.39 -16.46
N ASP A 334 -14.00 -1.65 -16.88
CA ASP A 334 -13.16 -2.72 -16.35
C ASP A 334 -11.88 -2.95 -17.18
N LYS A 335 -11.60 -2.10 -18.18
CA LYS A 335 -10.65 -2.41 -19.27
C LYS A 335 -9.34 -1.65 -19.24
N CYS A 336 -8.92 -1.12 -18.09
CA CYS A 336 -7.60 -0.49 -18.05
C CYS A 336 -6.52 -1.56 -17.86
N GLN A 337 -5.74 -1.76 -18.91
CA GLN A 337 -4.59 -2.65 -18.94
C GLN A 337 -3.41 -1.87 -19.49
N ILE A 338 -2.24 -2.03 -18.88
CA ILE A 338 -1.01 -1.32 -19.22
C ILE A 338 -0.04 -2.35 -19.77
N GLU A 339 0.54 -2.07 -20.94
CA GLU A 339 1.56 -2.95 -21.50
C GLU A 339 2.81 -2.90 -20.62
N SER A 340 3.27 -4.07 -20.17
CA SER A 340 4.46 -4.16 -19.34
C SER A 340 5.71 -4.00 -20.20
N ALA A 341 6.57 -3.05 -19.85
CA ALA A 341 7.86 -2.86 -20.51
C ALA A 341 8.87 -3.98 -20.19
N VAL A 342 8.70 -4.63 -19.03
CA VAL A 342 9.54 -5.73 -18.56
C VAL A 342 8.63 -6.80 -17.95
N PRO A 343 7.87 -7.54 -18.78
CA PRO A 343 6.88 -8.50 -18.31
C PRO A 343 7.53 -9.67 -17.58
N ASP A 344 6.79 -10.24 -16.63
CA ASP A 344 7.12 -11.55 -16.08
C ASP A 344 7.06 -12.63 -17.17
N PRO A 345 7.73 -13.78 -16.99
CA PRO A 345 7.59 -14.91 -17.90
C PRO A 345 6.12 -15.34 -18.04
N SER A 346 5.73 -15.77 -19.25
CA SER A 346 4.35 -16.12 -19.58
C SER A 346 3.96 -17.54 -19.19
N GLU A 347 4.94 -18.36 -18.82
CA GLU A 347 4.74 -19.74 -18.39
C GLU A 347 3.98 -19.82 -17.06
N ASP A 348 3.06 -20.78 -16.94
CA ASP A 348 2.30 -21.00 -15.70
C ASP A 348 3.19 -21.41 -14.51
N TRP A 349 4.27 -22.15 -14.82
CA TRP A 349 5.30 -22.55 -13.86
C TRP A 349 6.69 -22.14 -14.35
N ILE A 350 7.47 -21.52 -13.48
CA ILE A 350 8.83 -21.06 -13.77
C ILE A 350 9.84 -21.71 -12.83
N THR A 351 11.08 -21.87 -13.27
CA THR A 351 12.16 -22.51 -12.47
C THR A 351 12.96 -21.51 -11.63
N ALA A 352 12.79 -20.21 -11.86
CA ALA A 352 13.43 -19.13 -11.11
C ALA A 352 12.50 -17.92 -11.10
N LEU A 353 12.48 -17.16 -9.99
CA LEU A 353 11.71 -15.92 -9.88
C LEU A 353 12.19 -14.89 -10.92
N PRO A 354 11.30 -14.00 -11.41
CA PRO A 354 11.68 -12.91 -12.31
C PRO A 354 12.88 -12.13 -11.78
N GLY A 355 13.87 -11.87 -12.64
CA GLY A 355 15.13 -11.24 -12.26
C GLY A 355 16.16 -12.17 -11.61
N ASN A 356 15.90 -13.48 -11.59
CA ASN A 356 16.75 -14.48 -10.93
C ASN A 356 16.95 -14.19 -9.44
N ASN A 357 15.91 -13.70 -8.77
CA ASN A 357 15.97 -13.40 -7.35
C ASN A 357 16.22 -14.68 -6.54
N PRO A 358 17.29 -14.74 -5.73
CA PRO A 358 17.56 -15.91 -4.89
C PRO A 358 16.59 -15.96 -3.72
N LEU A 359 16.27 -17.16 -3.26
CA LEU A 359 15.45 -17.34 -2.07
C LEU A 359 16.24 -16.97 -0.79
N ALA A 360 15.55 -16.33 0.14
CA ALA A 360 16.07 -15.97 1.46
C ALA A 360 14.97 -16.07 2.51
N GLY A 361 15.32 -16.27 3.78
CA GLY A 361 14.36 -16.30 4.88
C GLY A 361 13.92 -17.70 5.29
N TRP A 362 12.66 -17.86 5.69
CA TRP A 362 12.24 -19.11 6.35
C TRP A 362 12.24 -20.30 5.38
N GLY A 363 13.10 -21.29 5.69
CA GLY A 363 13.19 -22.61 5.06
C GLY A 363 14.29 -22.80 3.99
N VAL A 364 15.27 -21.88 3.85
CA VAL A 364 16.43 -22.01 2.93
C VAL A 364 17.75 -22.31 3.62
#